data_AF-A0A1I2K1E5-F1
#
_entry.id   AF-A0A1I2K1E5-F1
#
_cell.length_a   1.000
_cell.length_b   1.000
_cell.length_c   1.000
_cell.angle_alpha   90.00
_cell.angle_beta   90.00
_cell.angle_gamma   90.00
#
_symmetry.space_group_name_H-M   'P 1'
#
loop_
_entity.id
_entity.type
_entity.pdbx_description
1 polymer ?
#
loop_
_entity_poly.entity_id
_entity_poly.type
_entity_poly.pdbx_seq_one_letter_code
_entity_poly.pdbx_strand_id
1 'polypeptide(L)'
;MSNRIEIITSKESPGCECVRNFLSEIDDDFKPSLSSKVSLETYAGKLNSNATFILAMLGEELIGMTAFYANDLLKKRGLFANYWYY
;
A
#
# COMPACT_ATOMS: atom_id res chain seq x y z
N MET A 1 17.82 -22.20 0.61
CA MET A 1 17.58 -20.83 1.13
C MET A 1 16.23 -20.85 1.82
N SER A 2 16.10 -20.20 2.97
CA SER A 2 14.87 -20.27 3.78
C SER A 2 13.77 -19.43 3.15
N ASN A 3 12.70 -20.05 2.64
CA ASN A 3 11.50 -19.36 2.13
C ASN A 3 10.62 -18.85 3.27
N ARG A 4 11.14 -17.96 4.11
CA ARG A 4 10.36 -17.33 5.17
C ARG A 4 9.89 -15.97 4.70
N ILE A 5 8.60 -15.72 4.86
CA ILE A 5 8.02 -14.40 4.70
C ILE A 5 8.36 -13.60 5.97
N GLU A 6 8.97 -12.44 5.78
CA GLU A 6 9.29 -11.50 6.84
C GLU A 6 8.30 -10.32 6.79
N ILE A 7 7.66 -10.05 7.92
CA ILE A 7 6.77 -8.88 8.05
C ILE A 7 7.57 -7.74 8.67
N ILE A 8 7.73 -6.68 7.90
CA ILE A 8 8.49 -5.50 8.30
C ILE A 8 7.52 -4.32 8.44
N THR A 9 7.47 -3.75 9.65
CA THR A 9 6.85 -2.43 9.85
C THR A 9 7.90 -1.38 9.56
N SER A 10 7.80 -0.73 8.40
CA SER A 10 8.76 0.31 8.05
C SER A 10 8.26 1.68 8.52
N LYS A 11 9.13 2.44 9.21
CA LYS A 11 8.94 3.89 9.36
C LYS A 11 9.18 4.63 8.05
N GLU A 12 10.01 4.05 7.17
CA GLU A 12 10.34 4.61 5.87
C GLU A 12 9.37 4.08 4.83
N SER A 13 8.78 4.98 4.06
CA SER A 13 7.85 4.58 3.01
C SER A 13 8.57 3.77 1.92
N PRO A 14 7.93 2.74 1.32
CA PRO A 14 8.49 1.97 0.20
C PRO A 14 8.77 2.80 -1.07
N GLY A 15 8.44 4.09 -1.06
CA GLY A 15 8.68 5.02 -2.15
C GLY A 15 7.44 5.23 -3.02
N CYS A 16 7.26 6.45 -3.52
CA CYS A 16 6.04 6.84 -4.22
C CYS A 16 5.79 6.01 -5.49
N GLU A 17 6.86 5.64 -6.21
CA GLU A 17 6.76 4.82 -7.41
C GLU A 17 6.32 3.37 -7.10
N CYS A 18 6.87 2.77 -6.04
CA CYS A 18 6.45 1.45 -5.56
C CYS A 18 4.95 1.43 -5.20
N VAL A 19 4.51 2.44 -4.44
CA VAL A 19 3.09 2.58 -4.07
C VAL A 19 2.20 2.80 -5.29
N ARG A 20 2.63 3.61 -6.26
CA ARG A 20 1.87 3.87 -7.49
C ARG A 20 1.74 2.61 -8.35
N ASN A 21 2.82 1.84 -8.50
CA ASN A 21 2.80 0.59 -9.25
C ASN A 21 1.84 -0.40 -8.60
N PHE A 22 1.94 -0.58 -7.28
CA PHE A 22 0.99 -1.37 -6.51
C PHE A 22 -0.46 -0.94 -6.74
N LEU A 23 -0.76 0.36 -6.60
CA LEU A 23 -2.11 0.88 -6.81
C LEU A 23 -2.63 0.65 -8.24
N SER A 24 -1.73 0.64 -9.22
CA SER A 24 -2.06 0.39 -10.63
C SER A 24 -2.39 -1.09 -10.86
N GLU A 25 -1.68 -2.01 -10.19
CA GLU A 25 -1.92 -3.45 -10.30
C GLU A 25 -3.26 -3.87 -9.70
N ILE A 26 -3.70 -3.17 -8.65
CA ILE A 26 -4.95 -3.46 -7.95
C ILE A 26 -6.13 -2.59 -8.41
N ASP A 27 -5.92 -1.71 -9.39
CA ASP A 27 -6.88 -0.67 -9.76
C ASP A 27 -8.22 -1.26 -10.21
N ASP A 28 -8.16 -2.32 -11.01
CA ASP A 28 -9.31 -3.03 -11.59
C ASP A 28 -10.03 -3.96 -10.60
N ASP A 29 -9.43 -4.23 -9.44
CA ASP A 29 -10.09 -4.98 -8.36
C ASP A 29 -11.15 -4.16 -7.64
N PHE A 30 -11.05 -2.82 -7.73
CA PHE A 30 -12.07 -1.92 -7.21
C PHE A 30 -13.20 -1.73 -8.23
N LYS A 31 -14.44 -1.70 -7.72
CA LYS A 31 -15.63 -1.40 -8.54
C LYS A 31 -16.38 -0.18 -7.99
N PRO A 32 -16.40 0.97 -8.70
CA PRO A 32 -15.62 1.27 -9.90
C PRO A 32 -14.12 1.40 -9.58
N SER A 33 -13.26 1.37 -10.61
CA SER A 33 -11.79 1.39 -10.44
C SER A 33 -11.33 2.55 -9.56
N LEU A 34 -10.22 2.37 -8.86
CA LEU A 34 -9.71 3.40 -7.95
C LEU A 34 -9.35 4.67 -8.74
N SER A 35 -8.76 4.51 -9.92
CA SER A 35 -8.40 5.55 -10.88
C SER A 35 -9.60 6.35 -11.37
N SER A 36 -10.80 5.75 -11.41
CA SER A 36 -12.02 6.47 -11.79
C SER A 36 -12.45 7.51 -10.75
N LYS A 37 -11.98 7.38 -9.50
CA LYS A 37 -12.33 8.28 -8.38
C LYS A 37 -11.20 9.24 -8.01
N VAL A 38 -9.94 8.83 -8.20
CA VAL A 38 -8.76 9.61 -7.82
C VAL A 38 -7.57 9.26 -8.70
N SER A 39 -6.74 10.26 -9.03
CA SER A 39 -5.45 10.01 -9.68
C SER A 39 -4.57 9.10 -8.81
N LEU A 40 -4.12 7.97 -9.37
CA LEU A 40 -3.25 7.03 -8.67
C LEU A 40 -1.93 7.67 -8.24
N GLU A 41 -1.39 8.60 -9.05
CA GLU A 41 -0.21 9.40 -8.71
C GLU A 41 -0.44 10.22 -7.43
N THR A 42 -1.55 10.96 -7.40
CA THR A 42 -1.91 11.79 -6.24
C THR A 42 -2.18 10.93 -5.01
N TYR A 43 -2.80 9.77 -5.20
CA TYR A 43 -3.12 8.87 -4.11
C TYR A 43 -1.87 8.17 -3.55
N ALA A 44 -0.96 7.73 -4.41
CA ALA A 44 0.35 7.21 -4.03
C ALA A 44 1.13 8.23 -3.19
N GLY A 45 1.19 9.50 -3.64
CA GLY A 45 1.86 10.57 -2.89
C GLY A 45 1.26 10.81 -1.50
N LYS A 46 -0.07 10.72 -1.36
CA LYS A 46 -0.75 10.82 -0.06
C LYS A 46 -0.40 9.68 0.87
N LEU A 47 -0.44 8.44 0.38
CA LEU A 47 -0.07 7.27 1.18
C LEU A 47 1.42 7.33 1.57
N ASN A 48 2.29 7.63 0.63
CA ASN A 48 3.73 7.75 0.86
C ASN A 48 4.09 8.79 1.93
N SER A 49 3.28 9.85 2.07
CA SER A 49 3.53 10.94 3.02
C SER A 49 2.88 10.74 4.39
N ASN A 50 1.80 9.97 4.48
CA ASN A 50 0.94 9.96 5.67
C ASN A 50 0.58 8.55 6.17
N ALA A 51 0.77 7.52 5.37
CA ALA A 51 0.41 6.16 5.75
C ALA A 51 1.51 5.50 6.57
N THR A 52 1.11 4.58 7.44
CA THR A 52 2.01 3.57 7.99
C THR A 52 1.94 2.33 7.11
N PHE A 53 3.09 1.78 6.74
CA PHE A 53 3.18 0.61 5.88
C PHE A 53 3.60 -0.63 6.67
N ILE A 54 2.95 -1.75 6.36
CA ILE A 54 3.39 -3.10 6.73
C ILE A 54 3.73 -3.82 5.42
N LEU A 55 4.97 -4.27 5.31
CA LEU A 55 5.51 -4.91 4.12
C LEU A 55 5.74 -6.40 4.41
N ALA A 56 5.37 -7.26 3.47
CA ALA A 56 5.70 -8.68 3.49
C ALA A 56 6.81 -8.92 2.46
N MET A 57 7.97 -9.35 2.94
CA MET A 57 9.16 -9.60 2.14
C MET A 57 9.44 -11.10 2.06
N LEU A 58 9.85 -11.60 0.89
CA LEU A 58 10.43 -12.93 0.70
C LEU A 58 11.89 -12.76 0.28
N GLY A 59 12.81 -12.80 1.23
CA GLY A 59 14.18 -12.34 0.99
C GLY A 59 14.19 -10.83 0.72
N GLU A 60 14.69 -10.42 -0.44
CA GLU A 60 14.73 -9.00 -0.86
C GLU A 60 13.50 -8.58 -1.70
N GLU A 61 12.59 -9.52 -1.98
CA GLU A 61 11.42 -9.28 -2.83
C GLU A 61 10.21 -8.83 -2.00
N LEU A 62 9.58 -7.73 -2.38
CA LEU A 62 8.30 -7.28 -1.80
C LEU A 62 7.15 -8.09 -2.41
N ILE A 63 6.53 -8.96 -1.62
CA ILE A 63 5.45 -9.86 -2.06
C ILE A 63 4.07 -9.48 -1.51
N GLY A 64 4.00 -8.43 -0.70
CA GLY A 64 2.75 -7.94 -0.14
C GLY A 64 2.90 -6.63 0.60
N MET A 65 1.86 -5.81 0.57
CA MET A 65 1.86 -4.51 1.22
C MET A 65 0.48 -4.17 1.77
N THR A 66 0.46 -3.66 2.99
CA THR A 66 -0.70 -3.03 3.60
C THR A 66 -0.35 -1.60 3.98
N ALA A 67 -1.19 -0.66 3.58
CA ALA A 67 -1.06 0.75 3.95
C ALA A 67 -2.23 1.18 4.85
N PHE A 68 -1.91 1.81 5.98
CA PHE A 68 -2.87 2.35 6.92
C PHE A 68 -2.82 3.87 6.88
N TYR A 69 -3.92 4.49 6.47
CA TYR A 69 -4.04 5.94 6.44
C TYR A 69 -5.41 6.38 6.99
N ALA A 70 -5.40 7.37 7.87
CA ALA A 70 -6.59 7.99 8.42
C ALA A 70 -6.61 9.48 8.07
N ASN A 71 -7.64 9.89 7.32
CA ASN A 71 -7.87 11.30 6.99
C ASN A 71 -8.27 12.14 8.22
N ASP A 72 -8.81 11.50 9.26
CA ASP A 72 -9.28 12.14 10.49
C ASP A 72 -8.84 11.31 11.70
N LEU A 73 -7.77 11.76 12.35
CA LEU A 73 -7.17 11.11 13.54
C LEU A 73 -8.09 11.18 14.77
N LEU A 74 -9.05 12.12 14.79
CA LEU A 74 -10.00 12.29 15.89
C LEU A 74 -11.20 11.35 15.75
N LYS A 75 -11.66 11.10 14.51
CA LYS A 75 -12.82 10.22 14.22
C LYS A 75 -12.46 8.79 13.82
N LYS A 76 -11.18 8.41 13.75
CA LYS A 76 -10.69 7.06 13.38
C LYS A 76 -11.33 6.50 12.09
N ARG A 77 -11.54 7.35 11.08
CA ARG A 77 -11.99 6.89 9.75
C ARG A 77 -10.75 6.52 8.92
N GLY A 78 -10.34 5.25 9.03
CA GLY A 78 -9.20 4.68 8.32
C GLY A 78 -9.62 3.96 7.04
N LEU A 79 -8.80 4.06 6.01
CA LEU A 79 -8.89 3.24 4.80
C LEU A 79 -7.87 2.11 4.91
N PHE A 80 -8.30 0.88 4.65
CA PHE A 80 -7.50 -0.33 4.73
C PHE A 80 -7.41 -0.95 3.32
N ALA A 81 -6.23 -0.94 2.73
CA ALA A 81 -5.96 -1.58 1.43
C ALA A 81 -5.01 -2.76 1.68
N ASN A 82 -5.41 -3.94 1.22
CA ASN A 82 -4.67 -5.20 1.33
C ASN A 82 -4.51 -5.80 -0.06
N TYR A 83 -3.30 -6.27 -0.39
CA TYR A 83 -3.07 -7.08 -1.58
C TYR A 83 -2.01 -8.16 -1.31
N TRP A 84 -2.21 -9.32 -1.92
CA TRP A 84 -1.34 -10.50 -1.81
C TRP A 84 -1.02 -11.01 -3.22
N TYR A 85 0.26 -11.23 -3.53
CA TYR A 85 0.63 -11.98 -4.72
C TYR A 85 0.56 -13.48 -4.41
N TYR A 86 -0.13 -14.25 -5.27
CA TYR A 86 -0.21 -15.72 -5.20
C TYR A 86 0.85 -16.37 -6.07
#